data_AF-A0A392UU09-F1
#
_entry.id   AF-A0A392UU09-F1
#
_cell.length_a   1.000
_cell.length_b   1.000
_cell.length_c   1.000
_cell.angle_alpha   90.00
_cell.angle_beta   90.00
_cell.angle_gamma   90.00
#
_symmetry.space_group_name_H-M   'P 1'
#
loop_
_entity.id
_entity.type
_entity.pdbx_description
1 polymer ?
#
loop_
_entity_poly.entity_id
_entity_poly.type
_entity_poly.pdbx_seq_one_letter_code
_entity_poly.pdbx_strand_id
1 'polypeptide(L)' 'MFGTAMSYVTLRLLGEEIDGGDGAIEKARKWILDRGGATSIPSWGKLWLS' A
#
# COMPACT_ATOMS: atom_id res chain seq x y z
N MET A 1 7.96 -0.95 -4.65
CA MET A 1 6.83 -1.84 -4.37
C MET A 1 6.68 -2.11 -2.87
N PHE A 2 7.68 -2.73 -2.23
CA PHE A 2 7.66 -3.08 -0.80
C PHE A 2 7.30 -1.91 0.13
N GLY A 3 8.03 -0.79 0.07
CA GLY A 3 7.78 0.37 0.93
C GLY A 3 6.38 0.96 0.75
N THR A 4 5.96 1.22 -0.49
CA THR A 4 4.64 1.79 -0.78
C THR A 4 3.48 0.88 -0.37
N ALA A 5 3.62 -0.44 -0.59
CA ALA A 5 2.60 -1.40 -0.19
C ALA A 5 2.52 -1.54 1.34
N MET A 6 3.66 -1.60 2.04
CA MET A 6 3.71 -1.63 3.50
C MET A 6 3.11 -0.36 4.10
N SER A 7 3.51 0.83 3.64
CA SER A 7 2.95 2.09 4.09
C SER A 7 1.45 2.17 3.84
N TYR A 8 0.96 1.73 2.68
CA TYR A 8 -0.48 1.65 2.40
C TYR A 8 -1.22 0.76 3.41
N VAL A 9 -0.67 -0.42 3.74
CA VAL A 9 -1.26 -1.32 4.75
C VAL A 9 -1.21 -0.70 6.14
N THR A 10 -0.10 -0.08 6.53
CA THR A 10 0.02 0.62 7.83
C THR A 10 -1.02 1.73 7.97
N LEU A 11 -1.19 2.59 6.96
CA LEU A 11 -2.20 3.66 6.97
C LEU A 11 -3.62 3.08 7.09
N ARG A 12 -3.91 1.97 6.38
CA ARG A 12 -5.20 1.26 6.49
C ARG A 12 -5.42 0.66 7.88
N LEU A 13 -4.38 0.16 8.55
CA LEU A 13 -4.45 -0.38 9.91
C LEU A 13 -4.62 0.72 10.96
N LEU A 14 -4.03 1.90 10.74
CA LEU A 14 -4.21 3.06 11.61
C LEU A 14 -5.61 3.68 11.51
N GLY A 15 -6.45 3.20 10.59
CA GLY A 15 -7.80 3.71 10.38
C GLY A 15 -7.82 5.05 9.64
N GLU A 16 -6.74 5.38 8.93
CA GLU A 16 -6.72 6.55 8.06
C GLU A 16 -7.74 6.33 6.93
N GLU A 17 -8.74 7.22 6.87
CA GLU A 17 -9.75 7.15 5.85
C GLU A 17 -9.15 7.48 4.48
N ILE A 18 -9.81 6.99 3.42
CA ILE A 18 -9.35 7.23 2.04
C ILE A 18 -9.28 8.74 1.74
N ASP A 19 -10.15 9.53 2.39
CA ASP A 19 -10.18 11.00 2.39
C ASP A 19 -9.52 11.65 3.62
N GLY A 20 -9.05 10.86 4.58
CA GLY A 20 -8.44 11.35 5.81
C GLY A 20 -6.98 11.70 5.57
N GLY A 21 -6.67 12.98 5.32
CA GLY A 21 -5.29 13.48 5.15
C GLY A 21 -5.04 14.11 3.77
N ASP A 22 -3.85 13.87 3.19
CA ASP A 22 -3.43 14.41 1.87
C ASP A 22 -3.71 13.43 0.71
N GLY A 23 -4.71 12.54 0.87
CA GLY A 23 -5.01 11.48 -0.11
C GLY A 23 -3.88 10.46 -0.28
N ALA A 24 -3.07 10.23 0.76
CA ALA A 24 -1.90 9.35 0.71
C ALA A 24 -2.28 7.90 0.35
N ILE A 25 -3.41 7.42 0.89
CA ILE A 25 -3.97 6.09 0.58
C ILE A 25 -4.35 5.97 -0.89
N GLU A 26 -5.01 6.99 -1.45
CA GLU A 26 -5.42 7.00 -2.85
C GLU A 26 -4.21 7.04 -3.80
N LYS A 27 -3.24 7.92 -3.51
CA LYS A 27 -1.97 8.04 -4.24
C LYS A 27 -1.19 6.72 -4.21
N ALA A 28 -1.06 6.10 -3.04
CA ALA A 28 -0.37 4.82 -2.88
C ALA A 28 -1.10 3.69 -3.61
N ARG A 29 -2.43 3.61 -3.52
CA ARG A 29 -3.24 2.63 -4.26
C ARG A 29 -3.07 2.78 -5.78
N LYS A 30 -3.17 4.01 -6.29
CA LYS A 30 -2.97 4.29 -7.72
C LYS A 30 -1.57 3.89 -8.17
N TRP A 31 -0.54 4.23 -7.40
CA TRP A 31 0.84 3.87 -7.69
C TRP A 31 1.07 2.34 -7.70
N ILE A 32 0.42 1.62 -6.78
CA ILE A 32 0.46 0.14 -6.71
C ILE A 32 -0.21 -0.47 -7.94
N LEU A 33 -1.40 0.02 -8.32
CA LEU A 33 -2.13 -0.50 -9.48
C LEU A 33 -1.42 -0.23 -10.80
N ASP A 34 -0.91 1.00 -10.98
CA ASP A 34 -0.17 1.42 -12.18
C ASP A 34 1.08 0.57 -12.45
N ARG A 35 1.68 0.01 -11.40
CA ARG A 35 2.88 -0.83 -11.48
C ARG A 35 2.59 -2.34 -11.47
N GLY A 36 1.36 -2.73 -11.80
CA GLY A 36 0.97 -4.13 -11.92
C GLY A 36 0.59 -4.81 -10.61
N GLY A 37 0.17 -4.04 -9.60
CA GLY A 37 -0.31 -4.53 -8.31
C GLY A 37 0.81 -5.05 -7.39
N ALA A 38 0.43 -5.56 -6.21
CA ALA A 38 1.33 -6.12 -5.18
C ALA A 38 2.16 -7.35 -5.65
N THR A 39 2.03 -7.75 -6.90
CA THR A 39 2.69 -8.91 -7.52
C THR A 39 4.21 -8.79 -7.55
N SER A 40 4.74 -7.56 -7.63
CA SER A 40 6.19 -7.28 -7.59
C SER A 40 6.74 -7.05 -6.17
N ILE A 41 5.96 -7.35 -5.11
CA ILE A 41 6.47 -7.27 -3.74
C ILE A 41 7.51 -8.40 -3.52
N PRO A 42 8.66 -8.12 -2.90
CA PRO A 42 9.67 -9.14 -2.57
C PRO A 42 9.09 -10.21 -1.65
N SER A 43 9.73 -11.38 -1.57
CA SER A 43 9.28 -12.52 -0.75
C SER A 43 8.95 -12.13 0.70
N TRP A 44 9.73 -11.22 1.28
CA TRP A 44 9.45 -10.67 2.61
C TRP A 44 8.11 -9.93 2.71
N GLY A 45 7.74 -9.16 1.69
CA GLY A 45 6.42 -8.51 1.65
C GLY A 45 5.27 -9.48 1.49
N LYS A 46 5.48 -10.63 0.83
CA LYS A 46 4.47 -11.68 0.73
C LYS A 46 4.22 -12.34 2.08
N LEU A 47 5.28 -12.54 2.88
CA LEU A 47 5.16 -13.08 4.24
C LEU A 47 4.23 -12.23 5.13
N TRP A 48 4.31 -10.91 5.02
CA TRP A 48 3.50 -9.99 5.83
C TRP A 48 2.06 -9.78 5.30
N LEU A 49 1.80 -10.11 4.03
CA LEU A 49 0.50 -9.95 3.37
C LEU A 49 -0.27 -11.27 3.20
N SER A 50 0.32 -12.39 3.62
CA SER A 50 -0.26 -13.73 3.57
C SER A 50 -0.87 -14.14 4.90
#